data_AF-A0A024ELT3-F1
#
_entry.id   AF-A0A024ELT3-F1
#
_cell.length_a   1.000
_cell.length_b   1.000
_cell.length_c   1.000
_cell.angle_alpha   90.00
_cell.angle_beta   90.00
_cell.angle_gamma   90.00
#
_symmetry.space_group_name_H-M   'P 1'
#
loop_
_entity.id
_entity.type
_entity.pdbx_description
1 polymer ?
#
loop_
_entity_poly.entity_id
_entity_poly.type
_entity_poly.pdbx_seq_one_letter_code
_entity_poly.pdbx_strand_id
1 'polypeptide(L)'
;MHAVVRCASLLAFVVVAGCAGGKSIEKESAVVTVSAYGPDLFGQQSRGTGGSWDVRETSRGATPLSFPAMEVRACNQSRTACSLGFGVVDGSAEIISSSPTAATVAINLNYQVGRTYTHVVNGQEIKQEVPADIQALQVSQQVTKRIEVAFGDVAHIQLPYGVDVAVCAQKQNIGEIVPDRSVCQAF
;
A
#
# COMPACT_ATOMS: atom_id res chain seq x y z
N MET A 1 -63.27 -12.22 -66.31
CA MET A 1 -62.44 -13.39 -65.96
C MET A 1 -60.99 -12.98 -66.15
N HIS A 2 -60.21 -13.03 -65.05
CA HIS A 2 -58.75 -13.13 -64.88
C HIS A 2 -57.79 -12.32 -65.79
N ALA A 3 -56.70 -11.71 -65.33
CA ALA A 3 -56.17 -11.35 -64.02
C ALA A 3 -54.97 -10.42 -64.32
N VAL A 4 -54.84 -9.29 -63.63
CA VAL A 4 -53.66 -8.43 -63.67
C VAL A 4 -52.66 -8.98 -62.65
N VAL A 5 -51.48 -9.42 -63.10
CA VAL A 5 -50.39 -9.83 -62.21
C VAL A 5 -49.36 -8.69 -62.15
N ARG A 6 -49.43 -7.91 -61.08
CA ARG A 6 -48.35 -7.01 -60.64
C ARG A 6 -47.46 -7.79 -59.68
N CYS A 7 -46.24 -8.11 -60.10
CA CYS A 7 -45.20 -8.61 -59.20
C CYS A 7 -44.73 -7.47 -58.30
N ALA A 8 -45.17 -7.46 -57.05
CA ALA A 8 -44.60 -6.65 -55.99
C ALA A 8 -43.45 -7.43 -55.33
N SER A 9 -42.22 -6.98 -55.53
CA SER A 9 -41.04 -7.48 -54.82
C SER A 9 -41.10 -7.04 -53.36
N LEU A 10 -41.38 -7.97 -52.45
CA LEU A 10 -41.23 -7.79 -51.01
C LEU A 10 -39.75 -7.95 -50.63
N LEU A 11 -39.07 -6.82 -50.41
CA LEU A 11 -37.77 -6.77 -49.74
C LEU A 11 -37.97 -7.03 -48.24
N ALA A 12 -37.69 -8.27 -47.82
CA ALA A 12 -37.62 -8.64 -46.41
C ALA A 12 -36.33 -8.04 -45.80
N PHE A 13 -36.47 -6.95 -45.05
CA PHE A 13 -35.39 -6.45 -44.20
C PHE A 13 -35.25 -7.38 -43.00
N VAL A 14 -34.19 -8.19 -43.02
CA VAL A 14 -33.71 -8.95 -41.86
C VAL A 14 -33.20 -7.94 -40.85
N VAL A 15 -34.01 -7.59 -39.85
CA VAL A 15 -33.53 -6.88 -38.67
C VAL A 15 -32.83 -7.92 -37.80
N VAL A 16 -31.54 -8.14 -38.04
CA VAL A 16 -30.68 -8.80 -37.05
C VAL A 16 -30.61 -7.83 -35.88
N ALA A 17 -31.45 -8.06 -34.87
CA ALA A 17 -31.28 -7.46 -33.57
C ALA A 17 -29.94 -7.96 -33.01
N GLY A 18 -28.87 -7.23 -33.31
CA GLY A 18 -27.61 -7.42 -32.63
C GLY A 18 -27.87 -7.16 -31.17
N CYS A 19 -27.79 -8.21 -30.35
CA CYS A 19 -27.37 -8.04 -28.97
C CYS A 19 -26.05 -7.28 -29.03
N ALA A 20 -26.11 -5.96 -28.85
CA ALA A 20 -24.98 -5.23 -28.33
C ALA A 20 -24.74 -5.85 -26.95
N GLY A 21 -23.94 -6.92 -26.95
CA GLY A 21 -23.26 -7.39 -25.76
C GLY A 21 -22.44 -6.19 -25.32
N GLY A 22 -23.04 -5.39 -24.44
CA GLY A 22 -22.31 -4.40 -23.68
C GLY A 22 -21.18 -5.19 -23.07
N LYS A 23 -19.96 -4.96 -23.56
CA LYS A 23 -18.77 -5.38 -22.86
C LYS A 23 -18.98 -4.84 -21.45
N SER A 24 -19.20 -5.73 -20.48
CA SER A 24 -19.10 -5.37 -19.09
C SER A 24 -17.81 -4.58 -18.99
N ILE A 25 -17.90 -3.30 -18.61
CA ILE A 25 -16.71 -2.53 -18.29
C ILE A 25 -16.16 -3.24 -17.05
N GLU A 26 -15.26 -4.20 -17.27
CA GLU A 26 -14.60 -4.92 -16.20
C GLU A 26 -13.81 -3.90 -15.41
N LYS A 27 -14.17 -3.75 -14.13
CA LYS A 27 -13.70 -2.68 -13.26
C LYS A 27 -12.21 -2.92 -12.94
N GLU A 28 -11.33 -2.01 -13.36
CA GLU A 28 -9.98 -1.90 -12.81
C GLU A 28 -10.07 -1.79 -11.29
N SER A 29 -9.35 -2.63 -10.55
CA SER A 29 -9.35 -2.61 -9.09
C SER A 29 -8.21 -1.75 -8.55
N ALA A 30 -8.46 -1.04 -7.45
CA ALA A 30 -7.40 -0.32 -6.76
C ALA A 30 -6.50 -1.28 -5.98
N VAL A 31 -5.20 -1.00 -6.01
CA VAL A 31 -4.20 -1.57 -5.11
C VAL A 31 -3.48 -0.44 -4.42
N VAL A 32 -3.25 -0.60 -3.12
CA VAL A 32 -2.51 0.36 -2.31
C VAL A 32 -1.29 -0.32 -1.74
N THR A 33 -0.12 0.18 -2.10
CA THR A 33 1.13 -0.25 -1.48
C THR A 33 1.40 0.60 -0.25
N VAL A 34 1.47 -0.04 0.91
CA VAL A 34 1.88 0.58 2.17
C VAL A 34 3.30 0.14 2.47
N SER A 35 4.21 1.09 2.62
CA SER A 35 5.61 0.82 2.93
C SER A 35 6.05 1.57 4.17
N ALA A 36 6.93 0.96 4.97
CA ALA A 36 7.49 1.57 6.15
C ALA A 36 9.01 1.40 6.12
N TYR A 37 9.73 2.50 6.29
CA TYR A 37 11.19 2.52 6.27
C TYR A 37 11.76 3.36 7.40
N GLY A 38 12.86 2.87 7.97
CA GLY A 38 13.65 3.60 8.94
C GLY A 38 14.48 4.70 8.29
N PRO A 39 15.03 5.61 9.11
CA PRO A 39 15.93 6.64 8.61
C PRO A 39 17.23 6.04 8.06
N ASP A 40 17.88 6.74 7.15
CA ASP A 40 19.28 6.44 6.81
C ASP A 40 20.19 6.89 7.96
N LEU A 41 20.71 5.92 8.71
CA LEU A 41 21.59 6.19 9.84
C LEU A 41 23.03 6.50 9.44
N PHE A 42 23.46 6.14 8.22
CA PHE A 42 24.86 6.19 7.81
C PHE A 42 25.15 7.06 6.58
N GLY A 43 24.14 7.66 5.96
CA GLY A 43 24.31 8.50 4.78
C GLY A 43 24.61 7.70 3.50
N GLN A 44 24.39 6.39 3.52
CA GLN A 44 24.79 5.48 2.44
C GLN A 44 23.62 5.08 1.53
N GLN A 45 22.38 5.31 1.95
CA GLN A 45 21.19 4.86 1.24
C GLN A 45 20.11 5.93 1.29
N SER A 46 19.16 5.92 0.37
CA SER A 46 18.01 6.85 0.48
C SER A 46 17.11 6.54 1.68
N ARG A 47 17.20 5.32 2.24
CA ARG A 47 16.38 4.82 3.35
C ARG A 47 17.09 3.72 4.14
N GLY A 48 16.70 3.52 5.40
CA GLY A 48 17.12 2.38 6.21
C GLY A 48 16.31 1.12 5.94
N THR A 49 16.43 0.13 6.85
CA THR A 49 15.66 -1.12 6.81
C THR A 49 14.15 -0.84 6.74
N GLY A 50 13.40 -1.69 6.03
CA GLY A 50 11.95 -1.57 5.93
C GLY A 50 11.33 -2.61 5.00
N GLY A 51 10.05 -2.42 4.69
CA GLY A 51 9.29 -3.35 3.86
C GLY A 51 8.04 -2.71 3.24
N SER A 52 7.30 -3.49 2.45
CA SER A 52 6.08 -3.04 1.79
C SER A 52 5.05 -4.14 1.70
N TRP A 53 3.78 -3.76 1.77
CA TRP A 53 2.62 -4.63 1.67
C TRP A 53 1.63 -4.07 0.66
N ASP A 54 1.03 -4.95 -0.14
CA ASP A 54 0.01 -4.59 -1.10
C ASP A 54 -1.38 -4.89 -0.51
N VAL A 55 -2.18 -3.84 -0.33
CA VAL A 55 -3.57 -3.88 0.10
C VAL A 55 -4.44 -3.86 -1.16
N ARG A 56 -5.31 -4.85 -1.32
CA ARG A 56 -6.12 -5.01 -2.53
C ARG A 56 -7.58 -4.69 -2.21
N GLU A 57 -8.26 -4.01 -3.12
CA GLU A 57 -9.69 -3.69 -3.00
C GLU A 57 -10.55 -4.98 -2.93
N THR A 58 -10.04 -6.08 -3.47
CA THR A 58 -10.70 -7.39 -3.45
C THR A 58 -10.50 -8.17 -2.16
N SER A 59 -9.60 -7.72 -1.26
CA SER A 59 -9.43 -8.32 0.05
C SER A 59 -10.70 -8.13 0.89
N ARG A 60 -11.17 -9.19 1.54
CA ARG A 60 -12.30 -9.06 2.48
C ARG A 60 -11.78 -8.53 3.82
N GLY A 61 -11.95 -7.22 4.03
CA GLY A 61 -11.58 -6.54 5.26
C GLY A 61 -10.12 -6.10 5.31
N ALA A 62 -9.69 -5.69 6.51
CA ALA A 62 -8.37 -5.10 6.72
C ALA A 62 -7.24 -6.10 6.50
N THR A 63 -6.26 -5.72 5.69
CA THR A 63 -5.02 -6.46 5.47
C THR A 63 -4.07 -6.20 6.63
N PRO A 64 -3.58 -7.24 7.34
CA PRO A 64 -2.60 -7.07 8.40
C PRO A 64 -1.26 -6.59 7.83
N LEU A 65 -0.63 -5.66 8.52
CA LEU A 65 0.66 -5.09 8.18
C LEU A 65 1.66 -5.44 9.28
N SER A 66 2.83 -5.94 8.91
CA SER A 66 3.93 -6.18 9.84
C SER A 66 5.24 -5.90 9.12
N PHE A 67 5.98 -4.92 9.62
CA PHE A 67 7.23 -4.49 9.00
C PHE A 67 8.44 -5.01 9.80
N PRO A 68 9.57 -5.29 9.15
CA PRO A 68 10.82 -5.59 9.86
C PRO A 68 11.18 -4.47 10.84
N ALA A 69 11.86 -4.81 11.93
CA ALA A 69 12.37 -3.79 12.84
C ALA A 69 13.34 -2.84 12.14
N MET A 70 13.26 -1.58 12.52
CA MET A 70 14.03 -0.47 11.96
C MET A 70 14.91 0.11 13.04
N GLU A 71 16.21 0.22 12.78
CA GLU A 71 17.10 0.92 13.70
C GLU A 71 16.79 2.41 13.68
N VAL A 72 16.61 2.99 14.86
CA VAL A 72 16.31 4.41 15.03
C VAL A 72 17.28 5.07 16.00
N ARG A 73 17.54 6.35 15.77
CA ARG A 73 18.51 7.14 16.52
C ARG A 73 17.99 8.54 16.77
N ALA A 74 18.21 9.05 17.97
CA ALA A 74 18.04 10.46 18.29
C ALA A 74 19.31 10.97 18.96
N CYS A 75 19.86 12.07 18.48
CA CYS A 75 21.05 12.68 19.05
C CYS A 75 20.74 14.08 19.59
N ASN A 76 21.56 14.54 20.53
CA ASN A 76 21.57 15.94 20.92
C ASN A 76 21.95 16.84 19.73
N GLN A 77 21.77 18.16 19.89
CA GLN A 77 22.00 19.13 18.82
C GLN A 77 23.44 19.09 18.26
N SER A 78 24.44 18.78 19.10
CA SER A 78 25.84 18.63 18.70
C SER A 78 26.21 17.26 18.11
N ARG A 79 25.25 16.31 18.03
CA ARG A 79 25.44 14.93 17.53
C ARG A 79 26.53 14.13 18.25
N THR A 80 26.82 14.46 19.50
CA THR A 80 27.88 13.84 20.30
C THR A 80 27.36 12.82 21.30
N ALA A 81 26.08 12.90 21.66
CA ALA A 81 25.38 11.91 22.48
C ALA A 81 24.12 11.48 21.75
N CYS A 82 23.97 10.17 21.56
CA CYS A 82 22.84 9.59 20.84
C CYS A 82 22.21 8.45 21.65
N SER A 83 20.89 8.38 21.57
CA SER A 83 20.10 7.24 22.02
C SER A 83 19.71 6.40 20.81
N LEU A 84 19.68 5.09 20.99
CA LEU A 84 19.35 4.11 19.94
C LEU A 84 18.11 3.31 20.31
N GLY A 85 17.43 2.73 19.32
CA GLY A 85 16.33 1.81 19.54
C GLY A 85 15.98 1.02 18.30
N PHE A 86 15.14 0.00 18.49
CA PHE A 86 14.51 -0.74 17.41
C PHE A 86 13.04 -0.33 17.34
N GLY A 87 12.67 0.32 16.23
CA GLY A 87 11.31 0.70 15.90
C GLY A 87 10.58 -0.40 15.15
N VAL A 88 9.40 -0.77 15.61
CA VAL A 88 8.53 -1.76 14.97
C VAL A 88 7.23 -1.09 14.61
N VAL A 89 6.81 -1.27 13.35
CA VAL A 89 5.50 -0.85 12.86
C VAL A 89 4.70 -2.11 12.54
N ASP A 90 3.51 -2.20 13.10
CA ASP A 90 2.51 -3.21 12.76
C ASP A 90 1.12 -2.57 12.69
N GLY A 91 0.12 -3.33 12.23
CA GLY A 91 -1.26 -2.90 12.26
C GLY A 91 -2.08 -3.44 11.11
N SER A 92 -2.90 -2.60 10.49
CA SER A 92 -3.74 -2.99 9.37
C SER A 92 -4.08 -1.82 8.44
N ALA A 93 -4.42 -2.16 7.20
CA ALA A 93 -4.92 -1.22 6.21
C ALA A 93 -6.06 -1.82 5.37
N GLU A 94 -7.01 -0.98 4.97
CA GLU A 94 -8.19 -1.38 4.20
C GLU A 94 -8.51 -0.31 3.15
N ILE A 95 -8.71 -0.72 1.89
CA ILE A 95 -9.28 0.17 0.88
C ILE A 95 -10.78 0.23 1.13
N ILE A 96 -11.27 1.36 1.62
CA ILE A 96 -12.68 1.54 1.99
C ILE A 96 -13.53 2.02 0.81
N SER A 97 -12.91 2.69 -0.17
CA SER A 97 -13.54 3.09 -1.42
C SER A 97 -12.51 3.40 -2.50
N SER A 98 -12.93 3.31 -3.75
CA SER A 98 -12.13 3.73 -4.92
C SER A 98 -12.97 4.62 -5.84
N SER A 99 -12.31 5.57 -6.49
CA SER A 99 -12.86 6.41 -7.55
C SER A 99 -12.05 6.20 -8.83
N PRO A 100 -12.44 6.81 -9.97
CA PRO A 100 -11.65 6.74 -11.18
C PRO A 100 -10.22 7.30 -11.06
N THR A 101 -9.95 8.16 -10.06
CA THR A 101 -8.68 8.88 -9.91
C THR A 101 -7.97 8.66 -8.57
N ALA A 102 -8.61 8.02 -7.58
CA ALA A 102 -8.05 7.88 -6.24
C ALA A 102 -8.57 6.63 -5.52
N ALA A 103 -7.88 6.24 -4.46
CA ALA A 103 -8.36 5.27 -3.47
C ALA A 103 -8.38 5.90 -2.08
N THR A 104 -9.43 5.61 -1.32
CA THR A 104 -9.53 5.98 0.09
C THR A 104 -9.17 4.76 0.94
N VAL A 105 -8.23 4.95 1.86
CA VAL A 105 -7.64 3.89 2.66
C VAL A 105 -7.82 4.23 4.13
N ALA A 106 -8.32 3.28 4.91
CA ALA A 106 -8.26 3.32 6.37
C ALA A 106 -6.98 2.61 6.83
N ILE A 107 -6.18 3.29 7.65
CA ILE A 107 -4.91 2.78 8.18
C ILE A 107 -4.97 2.86 9.70
N ASN A 108 -4.59 1.75 10.35
CA ASN A 108 -4.41 1.66 11.79
C ASN A 108 -3.02 1.07 12.05
N LEU A 109 -2.10 1.86 12.60
CA LEU A 109 -0.73 1.45 12.88
C LEU A 109 -0.45 1.53 14.37
N ASN A 110 0.30 0.57 14.87
CA ASN A 110 1.00 0.65 16.14
C ASN A 110 2.49 0.83 15.81
N TYR A 111 3.11 1.82 16.43
CA TYR A 111 4.53 2.07 16.36
C TYR A 111 5.13 2.00 17.75
N GLN A 112 6.10 1.11 17.92
CA GLN A 112 6.80 0.94 19.19
C GLN A 112 8.29 1.04 18.97
N VAL A 113 8.98 1.68 19.91
CA VAL A 113 10.44 1.72 19.96
C VAL A 113 10.88 1.20 21.31
N GLY A 114 11.86 0.31 21.30
CA GLY A 114 12.44 -0.22 22.51
C GLY A 114 13.92 -0.58 22.36
N ARG A 115 14.51 -1.02 23.47
CA ARG A 115 15.89 -1.50 23.55
C ARG A 115 16.09 -2.80 22.78
N THR A 116 15.08 -3.66 22.77
CA THR A 116 15.19 -5.04 22.30
C THR A 116 14.14 -5.31 21.25
N TYR A 117 14.54 -6.01 20.20
CA TYR A 117 13.65 -6.62 19.24
C TYR A 117 13.96 -8.10 19.13
N THR A 118 12.90 -8.91 19.15
CA THR A 118 13.00 -10.36 19.02
C THR A 118 12.08 -10.79 17.89
N HIS A 119 12.59 -11.61 16.98
CA HIS A 119 11.79 -12.23 15.93
C HIS A 119 12.16 -13.69 15.73
N VAL A 120 11.16 -14.52 15.44
CA VAL A 120 11.36 -15.94 15.18
C VAL A 120 11.35 -16.17 13.67
N VAL A 121 12.44 -16.72 13.15
CA VAL A 121 12.58 -17.08 11.74
C VAL A 121 12.97 -18.54 11.65
N ASN A 122 12.19 -19.35 10.92
CA ASN A 122 12.43 -20.79 10.77
C ASN A 122 12.59 -21.54 12.11
N GLY A 123 11.88 -21.10 13.15
CA GLY A 123 11.97 -21.66 14.51
C GLY A 123 13.19 -21.22 15.32
N GLN A 124 14.05 -20.36 14.79
CA GLN A 124 15.16 -19.75 15.53
C GLN A 124 14.77 -18.35 16.01
N GLU A 125 15.01 -18.06 17.28
CA GLU A 125 14.84 -16.73 17.84
C GLU A 125 16.08 -15.88 17.54
N ILE A 126 15.87 -14.77 16.83
CA ILE A 126 16.89 -13.76 16.57
C ILE A 126 16.56 -12.54 17.42
N LYS A 127 17.47 -12.21 18.34
CA LYS A 127 17.37 -11.06 19.23
C LYS A 127 18.37 -9.98 18.82
N GLN A 128 17.89 -8.76 18.67
CA GLN A 128 18.69 -7.55 18.53
C GLN A 128 18.49 -6.69 19.78
N GLU A 129 19.56 -6.11 20.30
CA GLU A 129 19.53 -5.35 21.56
C GLU A 129 20.49 -4.17 21.51
N VAL A 130 20.02 -3.01 21.97
CA VAL A 130 20.86 -1.83 22.17
C VAL A 130 21.78 -2.10 23.37
N PRO A 131 23.10 -1.93 23.24
CA PRO A 131 24.06 -2.10 24.33
C PRO A 131 23.65 -1.35 25.61
N ALA A 132 23.93 -1.93 26.77
CA ALA A 132 23.48 -1.40 28.06
C ALA A 132 24.11 -0.05 28.43
N ASP A 133 25.30 0.24 27.89
CA ASP A 133 26.02 1.52 28.01
C ASP A 133 25.46 2.62 27.11
N ILE A 134 24.56 2.28 26.18
CA ILE A 134 23.89 3.23 25.30
C ILE A 134 22.46 3.48 25.80
N GLN A 135 22.07 4.76 25.83
CA GLN A 135 20.70 5.11 26.20
C GLN A 135 19.71 4.58 25.16
N ALA A 136 18.71 3.83 25.61
CA ALA A 136 17.67 3.32 24.73
C ALA A 136 16.55 4.35 24.53
N LEU A 137 16.07 4.45 23.30
CA LEU A 137 14.83 5.12 22.96
C LEU A 137 13.64 4.28 23.39
N GLN A 138 12.56 4.96 23.76
CA GLN A 138 11.29 4.33 24.08
C GLN A 138 10.13 5.18 23.60
N VAL A 139 9.26 4.60 22.77
CA VAL A 139 8.02 5.21 22.27
C VAL A 139 6.97 4.12 22.12
N SER A 140 5.72 4.48 22.36
CA SER A 140 4.57 3.70 21.92
C SER A 140 3.53 4.68 21.41
N GLN A 141 3.09 4.49 20.16
CA GLN A 141 2.17 5.37 19.48
C GLN A 141 1.19 4.55 18.66
N GLN A 142 -0.08 4.93 18.69
CA GLN A 142 -1.08 4.43 17.76
C GLN A 142 -1.44 5.53 16.76
N VAL A 143 -1.58 5.16 15.49
CA VAL A 143 -1.95 6.06 14.40
C VAL A 143 -3.15 5.47 13.66
N THR A 144 -4.27 6.17 13.72
CA THR A 144 -5.46 5.85 12.94
C THR A 144 -5.76 6.99 11.98
N LYS A 145 -5.75 6.71 10.67
CA LYS A 145 -6.01 7.70 9.62
C LYS A 145 -6.93 7.14 8.54
N ARG A 146 -7.69 8.03 7.92
CA ARG A 146 -8.30 7.82 6.60
C ARG A 146 -7.59 8.73 5.62
N ILE A 147 -7.10 8.18 4.53
CA ILE A 147 -6.28 8.88 3.56
C ILE A 147 -6.87 8.63 2.18
N GLU A 148 -7.25 9.69 1.49
CA GLU A 148 -7.51 9.63 0.05
C GLU A 148 -6.18 9.87 -0.66
N VAL A 149 -5.78 8.92 -1.49
CA VAL A 149 -4.53 8.96 -2.25
C VAL A 149 -4.88 8.89 -3.72
N ALA A 150 -4.52 9.92 -4.49
CA ALA A 150 -4.68 9.90 -5.93
C ALA A 150 -3.77 8.83 -6.55
N PHE A 151 -4.19 8.24 -7.67
CA PHE A 151 -3.38 7.22 -8.32
C PHE A 151 -2.07 7.81 -8.84
N GLY A 152 -0.93 7.22 -8.45
CA GLY A 152 0.41 7.73 -8.74
C GLY A 152 0.97 8.70 -7.71
N ASP A 153 0.15 9.15 -6.75
CA ASP A 153 0.62 9.98 -5.64
C ASP A 153 1.01 9.13 -4.43
N VAL A 154 1.90 9.69 -3.62
CA VAL A 154 2.38 9.07 -2.37
C VAL A 154 2.02 9.96 -1.19
N ALA A 155 1.26 9.42 -0.24
CA ALA A 155 0.97 10.07 1.03
C ALA A 155 1.89 9.55 2.13
N HIS A 156 2.45 10.46 2.93
CA HIS A 156 3.40 10.11 3.99
C HIS A 156 2.77 10.26 5.38
N ILE A 157 3.04 9.28 6.25
CA ILE A 157 2.75 9.33 7.67
C ILE A 157 4.09 9.28 8.40
N GLN A 158 4.51 10.45 8.90
CA GLN A 158 5.76 10.55 9.65
C GLN A 158 5.57 10.06 11.08
N LEU A 159 6.43 9.13 11.49
CA LEU A 159 6.54 8.61 12.84
C LEU A 159 7.80 9.15 13.51
N PRO A 160 7.88 9.10 14.85
CA PRO A 160 9.07 9.55 15.58
C PRO A 160 10.37 8.90 15.08
N TYR A 161 11.47 9.61 15.28
CA TYR A 161 12.83 9.18 14.94
C TYR A 161 13.08 8.89 13.46
N GLY A 162 12.30 9.53 12.57
CA GLY A 162 12.55 9.50 11.13
C GLY A 162 12.06 8.22 10.44
N VAL A 163 11.16 7.48 11.07
CA VAL A 163 10.43 6.40 10.40
C VAL A 163 9.34 7.01 9.53
N ASP A 164 9.37 6.68 8.24
CA ASP A 164 8.38 7.14 7.26
C ASP A 164 7.49 5.97 6.82
N VAL A 165 6.18 6.19 6.84
CA VAL A 165 5.21 5.26 6.27
C VAL A 165 4.59 5.90 5.03
N ALA A 166 4.94 5.37 3.86
CA ALA A 166 4.45 5.84 2.57
C ALA A 166 3.29 4.97 2.08
N VAL A 167 2.22 5.62 1.63
CA VAL A 167 0.98 5.03 1.15
C VAL A 167 0.78 5.49 -0.28
N CYS A 168 0.85 4.56 -1.23
CA CYS A 168 0.66 4.85 -2.63
C CYS A 168 -0.49 4.05 -3.21
N ALA A 169 -1.36 4.70 -3.97
CA ALA A 169 -2.45 4.05 -4.69
C ALA A 169 -2.11 3.89 -6.17
N GLN A 170 -2.46 2.75 -6.74
CA GLN A 170 -2.34 2.48 -8.17
C GLN A 170 -3.51 1.65 -8.67
N LYS A 171 -3.76 1.75 -9.98
CA LYS A 171 -4.70 0.89 -10.68
C LYS A 171 -4.03 -0.43 -10.99
N GLN A 172 -4.76 -1.53 -10.78
CA GLN A 172 -4.32 -2.84 -11.20
C GLN A 172 -5.02 -3.22 -12.50
N ASN A 173 -4.22 -3.53 -13.52
CA ASN A 173 -4.75 -3.97 -14.81
C ASN A 173 -5.26 -5.41 -14.71
N ILE A 174 -6.17 -5.77 -15.62
CA ILE A 174 -6.73 -7.12 -15.69
C ILE A 174 -5.61 -8.12 -16.03
N GLY A 175 -5.52 -9.20 -15.25
CA GLY A 175 -4.51 -10.25 -15.43
C GLY A 175 -3.14 -9.91 -14.84
N GLU A 176 -2.96 -8.70 -14.31
CA GLU A 176 -1.75 -8.30 -13.62
C GLU A 176 -1.71 -8.93 -12.22
N ILE A 177 -0.74 -9.81 -11.94
CA ILE A 177 -0.61 -10.47 -10.63
C ILE A 177 0.15 -9.57 -9.66
N VAL A 178 1.24 -8.97 -10.14
CA VAL A 178 2.10 -8.05 -9.40
C VAL A 178 1.88 -6.66 -9.99
N PRO A 179 1.44 -5.68 -9.19
CA PRO A 179 1.15 -4.36 -9.71
C PRO A 179 2.45 -3.63 -10.12
N ASP A 180 2.37 -2.80 -11.16
CA ASP A 180 3.49 -1.99 -11.66
C ASP A 180 3.97 -0.96 -10.63
N ARG A 181 4.99 -1.33 -9.87
CA ARG A 181 5.58 -0.50 -8.81
C ARG A 181 6.34 0.72 -9.33
N SER A 182 6.49 0.90 -10.64
CA SER A 182 7.10 2.11 -11.18
C SER A 182 6.24 3.36 -10.93
N VAL A 183 4.92 3.17 -10.75
CA VAL A 183 3.97 4.23 -10.42
C VAL A 183 4.10 4.65 -8.95
N CYS A 184 4.37 3.67 -8.08
CA CYS A 184 4.58 3.88 -6.65
C CYS A 184 6.07 3.92 -6.29
N GLN A 185 6.82 4.79 -6.97
CA GLN A 185 8.16 5.12 -6.51
C GLN A 185 8.02 5.91 -5.21
N ALA A 186 8.31 5.26 -4.09
CA ALA A 186 8.30 5.92 -2.79
C ALA A 186 9.21 7.16 -2.80
N PHE A 187 10.26 7.17 -3.64
CA PHE A 187 11.11 8.29 -4.04
C PHE A 187 11.87 7.92 -5.31
#